data_AF-A0A484VTP2-F1
#
_entry.id   AF-A0A484VTP2-F1
#
_cell.length_a   1.000
_cell.length_b   1.000
_cell.length_c   1.000
_cell.angle_alpha   90.00
_cell.angle_beta   90.00
_cell.angle_gamma   90.00
#
_symmetry.space_group_name_H-M   'P 1'
#
loop_
_entity.id
_entity.type
_entity.pdbx_description
1 polymer ?
#
loop_
_entity_poly.entity_id
_entity_poly.type
_entity_poly.pdbx_seq_one_letter_code
_entity_poly.pdbx_strand_id
1 'polypeptide(L)'
;MPWSLPIGMCFTLSGLVLLALAGSFGAVLLAAALVGTGSSVFHPESSRVARMASGGRHGLAQSIFQVGGNFGSSLGPLLAAVIIAPYGKGNVAWFVLAALLAIVGVGANQPLVLGTAPNE
;
A
#
# COMPACT_ATOMS: atom_id res chain seq x y z
N MET A 1 0.16 -15.06 8.57
CA MET A 1 1.41 -14.44 9.07
C MET A 1 1.11 -12.98 9.39
N PRO A 2 1.16 -12.53 10.66
CA PRO A 2 0.67 -11.21 11.08
C PRO A 2 1.50 -10.01 10.59
N TRP A 3 2.55 -10.24 9.80
CA TRP A 3 3.45 -9.22 9.28
C TRP A 3 3.60 -9.27 7.76
N SER A 4 2.81 -10.07 7.03
CA SER A 4 2.90 -10.13 5.57
C SER A 4 2.52 -8.80 4.90
N LEU A 5 1.45 -8.15 5.38
CA LEU A 5 0.95 -6.89 4.84
C LEU A 5 1.98 -5.75 4.92
N PRO A 6 2.60 -5.43 6.08
CA PRO A 6 3.55 -4.33 6.19
C PRO A 6 4.84 -4.64 5.43
N ILE A 7 5.27 -5.91 5.43
CA ILE A 7 6.42 -6.36 4.62
C ILE A 7 6.14 -6.14 3.13
N GLY A 8 4.97 -6.52 2.64
CA GLY A 8 4.56 -6.29 1.25
C GLY A 8 4.55 -4.80 0.88
N MET A 9 4.05 -3.94 1.77
CA MET A 9 4.09 -2.48 1.58
C MET A 9 5.52 -1.93 1.51
N CYS A 10 6.48 -2.50 2.26
CA CYS A 10 7.89 -2.11 2.16
C CYS A 10 8.45 -2.41 0.75
N PHE A 11 8.14 -3.55 0.15
CA PHE A 11 8.54 -3.86 -1.23
C PHE A 11 7.97 -2.84 -2.23
N THR A 12 6.69 -2.49 -2.10
CA THR A 12 6.06 -1.45 -2.92
C THR A 12 6.75 -0.10 -2.73
N LEU A 13 7.05 0.29 -1.50
CA LEU A 13 7.73 1.55 -1.19
C LEU A 13 9.13 1.59 -1.80
N SER A 14 9.93 0.54 -1.62
CA SER A 14 11.26 0.43 -2.22
C SER A 14 11.19 0.50 -3.74
N GLY A 15 10.20 -0.16 -4.36
CA GLY A 15 9.96 -0.10 -5.79
C GLY A 15 9.61 1.31 -6.28
N LEU A 16 8.74 2.05 -5.57
CA LEU A 16 8.38 3.43 -5.91
C LEU A 16 9.56 4.40 -5.76
N VAL A 17 10.37 4.25 -4.70
CA VAL A 17 11.59 5.04 -4.51
C VAL A 17 12.58 4.76 -5.64
N LEU A 18 12.80 3.49 -5.97
CA LEU A 18 13.67 3.12 -7.08
C LEU A 18 13.15 3.66 -8.42
N LEU A 19 11.83 3.62 -8.64
CA LEU A 19 11.19 4.17 -9.84
C LEU A 19 11.41 5.68 -9.97
N ALA A 20 11.32 6.42 -8.87
CA ALA A 20 11.57 7.86 -8.86
C ALA A 20 13.03 8.23 -9.17
N LEU A 21 13.97 7.34 -8.85
CA LEU A 21 15.41 7.51 -9.09
C LEU A 21 15.90 6.80 -10.38
N ALA A 22 15.03 6.07 -11.07
CA ALA A 22 15.41 5.24 -12.21
C ALA A 22 15.98 6.09 -13.37
N GLY A 23 17.23 5.83 -13.71
CA GLY A 23 17.92 6.46 -14.86
C GLY A 23 18.09 5.54 -16.07
N SER A 24 17.65 4.28 -15.97
CA SER A 24 17.80 3.28 -17.03
C SER A 24 16.58 2.35 -17.11
N PHE A 25 16.36 1.76 -18.28
CA PHE A 25 15.26 0.81 -18.48
C PHE A 25 15.33 -0.41 -17.53
N GLY A 26 16.54 -0.92 -17.28
CA GLY A 26 16.74 -2.02 -16.32
C GLY A 26 16.31 -1.65 -14.89
N ALA A 27 16.59 -0.42 -14.45
CA ALA A 27 16.13 0.06 -13.14
C ALA A 27 14.59 0.18 -13.08
N VAL A 28 13.93 0.58 -14.18
CA VAL A 28 12.47 0.60 -14.27
C VAL A 28 11.87 -0.80 -14.17
N LEU A 29 12.45 -1.79 -14.83
CA LEU A 29 11.98 -3.18 -14.73
C LEU A 29 12.11 -3.74 -13.32
N LEU A 30 13.25 -3.48 -12.65
CA LEU A 30 13.45 -3.89 -11.26
C LEU A 30 12.46 -3.18 -10.32
N ALA A 31 12.25 -1.89 -10.51
CA ALA A 31 11.26 -1.13 -9.74
C ALA A 31 9.85 -1.68 -9.93
N ALA A 32 9.45 -1.96 -11.17
CA ALA A 32 8.15 -2.55 -11.48
C ALA A 32 7.99 -3.96 -10.87
N ALA A 33 9.06 -4.77 -10.89
CA ALA A 33 9.05 -6.08 -10.23
C ALA A 33 8.83 -5.95 -8.71
N LEU A 34 9.54 -5.04 -8.04
CA LEU A 34 9.37 -4.77 -6.61
C LEU A 34 7.96 -4.30 -6.26
N VAL A 35 7.41 -3.35 -7.03
CA VAL A 35 6.03 -2.89 -6.87
C VAL A 35 5.03 -4.03 -7.09
N GLY A 36 5.24 -4.86 -8.11
CA GLY A 36 4.40 -6.02 -8.41
C GLY A 36 4.41 -7.05 -7.28
N THR A 37 5.58 -7.36 -6.71
CA THR A 37 5.72 -8.26 -5.56
C THR A 37 5.04 -7.72 -4.32
N GLY A 38 5.21 -6.42 -4.01
CA GLY A 38 4.53 -5.82 -2.87
C GLY A 38 3.00 -5.81 -3.02
N SER A 39 2.51 -5.49 -4.22
CA SER A 39 1.08 -5.48 -4.54
C SER A 39 0.42 -6.86 -4.44
N SER A 40 1.09 -7.92 -4.91
CA SER A 40 0.56 -9.29 -4.84
C SER A 40 0.41 -9.82 -3.42
N VAL A 41 1.22 -9.31 -2.47
CA VAL A 41 1.04 -9.58 -1.04
C VAL A 41 -0.02 -8.66 -0.44
N PHE A 42 0.02 -7.36 -0.75
CA PHE A 42 -0.84 -6.34 -0.15
C PHE A 42 -2.33 -6.56 -0.45
N HIS A 43 -2.71 -6.76 -1.71
CA HIS A 43 -4.13 -6.84 -2.11
C HIS A 43 -4.91 -7.99 -1.45
N PRO A 44 -4.44 -9.26 -1.52
CA PRO A 44 -5.17 -10.36 -0.88
C PRO A 44 -5.14 -10.26 0.65
N GLU A 45 -4.03 -9.80 1.23
CA GLU A 45 -3.86 -9.69 2.68
C GLU A 45 -4.72 -8.57 3.29
N SER A 46 -4.72 -7.39 2.68
CA SER A 46 -5.53 -6.25 3.14
C SER A 46 -7.03 -6.51 3.02
N SER A 47 -7.48 -7.17 1.95
CA SER A 47 -8.86 -7.62 1.82
C SER A 47 -9.23 -8.66 2.90
N ARG A 48 -8.31 -9.58 3.23
CA ARG A 48 -8.51 -10.56 4.34
C ARG A 48 -8.67 -9.84 5.68
N VAL A 49 -7.77 -8.91 6.00
CA VAL A 49 -7.82 -8.13 7.25
C VAL A 49 -9.12 -7.32 7.33
N ALA A 50 -9.55 -6.70 6.24
CA ALA A 50 -10.83 -5.96 6.19
C ALA A 50 -12.04 -6.88 6.45
N ARG A 51 -12.03 -8.12 5.92
CA ARG A 51 -13.08 -9.11 6.18
C ARG A 51 -13.07 -9.63 7.62
N MET A 52 -11.89 -9.85 8.20
CA MET A 52 -11.76 -10.28 9.60
C MET A 52 -12.25 -9.21 10.57
N ALA A 53 -11.97 -7.93 10.28
CA ALA A 53 -12.48 -6.80 11.04
C ALA A 53 -13.99 -6.53 10.84
N SER A 54 -14.66 -7.19 9.89
CA SER A 54 -16.02 -6.82 9.48
C SER A 54 -17.14 -7.33 10.39
N GLY A 55 -16.84 -8.16 11.40
CA GLY A 55 -17.86 -8.73 12.29
C GLY A 55 -19.01 -9.45 11.57
N GLY A 56 -18.70 -10.22 10.52
CA GLY A 56 -19.70 -10.94 9.69
C GLY A 56 -20.32 -10.13 8.54
N ARG A 57 -20.13 -8.81 8.49
CA ARG A 57 -20.66 -7.93 7.41
C ARG A 57 -19.72 -7.84 6.20
N HIS A 58 -19.37 -8.99 5.61
CA HIS A 58 -18.33 -9.06 4.58
C HIS A 58 -18.61 -8.22 3.33
N GLY A 59 -19.87 -8.13 2.88
CA GLY A 59 -20.27 -7.30 1.73
C GLY A 59 -20.01 -5.80 1.96
N LEU A 60 -20.29 -5.32 3.17
CA LEU A 60 -20.00 -3.94 3.57
C LEU A 60 -18.49 -3.69 3.65
N ALA A 61 -17.73 -4.63 4.22
CA ALA A 61 -16.27 -4.48 4.29
C ALA A 61 -15.63 -4.44 2.89
N GLN A 62 -16.11 -5.27 1.95
CA GLN A 62 -15.62 -5.24 0.58
C GLN A 62 -16.01 -3.95 -0.15
N SER A 63 -17.24 -3.42 0.05
CA SER A 63 -17.63 -2.16 -0.57
C SER A 63 -16.83 -0.97 -0.05
N ILE A 64 -16.61 -0.88 1.27
CA ILE A 64 -15.75 0.15 1.87
C ILE A 64 -14.30 0.01 1.38
N PHE A 65 -13.77 -1.21 1.34
CA PHE A 65 -12.42 -1.48 0.85
C PHE A 65 -12.25 -1.06 -0.61
N GLN A 66 -13.22 -1.38 -1.48
CA GLN A 66 -13.21 -0.97 -2.89
C GLN A 66 -13.36 0.55 -3.07
N VAL A 67 -14.23 1.20 -2.29
CA VAL A 67 -14.35 2.67 -2.33
C VAL A 67 -13.01 3.32 -1.98
N GLY A 68 -12.34 2.85 -0.92
CA GLY A 68 -11.00 3.32 -0.56
C GLY A 68 -9.96 3.04 -1.66
N GLY A 69 -9.97 1.85 -2.24
CA GLY A 69 -9.05 1.46 -3.32
C GLY A 69 -9.22 2.29 -4.60
N ASN A 70 -10.47 2.53 -5.01
CA ASN A 70 -10.78 3.38 -6.17
C ASN A 70 -10.44 4.85 -5.90
N PHE A 71 -10.75 5.33 -4.69
CA PHE A 71 -10.39 6.69 -4.28
C PHE A 71 -8.88 6.91 -4.33
N GLY A 72 -8.09 5.99 -3.76
CA GLY A 72 -6.63 6.04 -3.80
C GLY A 72 -6.07 5.98 -5.22
N SER A 73 -6.60 5.10 -6.07
CA SER A 73 -6.16 4.95 -7.47
C SER A 73 -6.42 6.22 -8.30
N SER A 74 -7.52 6.91 -8.05
CA SER A 74 -7.84 8.19 -8.72
C SER A 74 -7.02 9.35 -8.15
N LEU A 75 -6.82 9.38 -6.83
CA LEU A 75 -6.12 10.47 -6.15
C LEU A 75 -4.60 10.42 -6.35
N GLY A 76 -4.01 9.23 -6.45
CA GLY A 76 -2.57 9.03 -6.59
C GLY A 76 -1.94 9.81 -7.75
N PRO A 77 -2.40 9.63 -9.00
CA PRO A 77 -1.92 10.40 -10.15
C PRO A 77 -2.15 11.90 -10.02
N LEU A 78 -3.28 12.31 -9.42
CA LEU A 78 -3.61 13.72 -9.22
C LEU A 78 -2.62 14.37 -8.24
N LEU A 79 -2.35 13.74 -7.11
CA LEU A 79 -1.37 14.21 -6.13
C LEU A 79 0.04 14.19 -6.73
N ALA A 80 0.41 13.16 -7.48
CA ALA A 80 1.69 13.12 -8.18
C ALA A 80 1.83 14.29 -9.17
N ALA A 81 0.80 14.59 -9.94
CA ALA A 81 0.79 15.73 -10.86
C ALA A 81 0.91 17.08 -10.12
N VAL A 82 0.20 17.27 -9.00
CA VAL A 82 0.22 18.54 -8.25
C VAL A 82 1.49 18.73 -7.43
N ILE A 83 2.10 17.64 -6.92
CA ILE A 83 3.21 17.71 -5.96
C ILE A 83 4.57 17.45 -6.63
N ILE A 84 4.64 16.58 -7.64
CA ILE A 84 5.90 16.18 -8.28
C ILE A 84 6.15 16.99 -9.55
N ALA A 85 5.13 17.23 -10.39
CA ALA A 85 5.32 17.94 -11.66
C ALA A 85 5.83 19.40 -11.49
N PRO A 86 5.31 20.22 -10.55
CA PRO A 86 5.79 21.60 -10.40
C PRO A 86 7.05 21.75 -9.54
N TYR A 87 7.36 20.80 -8.64
CA TYR A 87 8.45 20.93 -7.66
C TYR A 87 9.61 19.94 -7.85
N GLY A 88 9.50 19.04 -8.83
CA GLY A 88 10.54 18.08 -9.19
C GLY A 88 10.65 16.86 -8.27
N LYS A 89 11.63 16.00 -8.57
CA LYS A 89 11.82 14.68 -7.93
C LYS A 89 12.06 14.73 -6.41
N GLY A 90 12.49 15.87 -5.86
CA GLY A 90 12.72 16.05 -4.41
C GLY A 90 11.43 15.92 -3.58
N ASN A 91 10.28 16.28 -4.14
CA ASN A 91 9.00 16.20 -3.44
C ASN A 91 8.44 14.79 -3.32
N VAL A 92 9.07 13.79 -3.96
CA VAL A 92 8.75 12.37 -3.77
C VAL A 92 8.94 11.95 -2.31
N ALA A 93 9.82 12.64 -1.56
CA ALA A 93 10.04 12.39 -0.14
C ALA A 93 8.74 12.50 0.70
N TRP A 94 7.80 13.37 0.33
CA TRP A 94 6.51 13.47 1.02
C TRP A 94 5.65 12.22 0.85
N PHE A 95 5.66 11.62 -0.33
CA PHE A 95 4.96 10.34 -0.58
C PHE A 95 5.62 9.20 0.18
N VAL A 96 6.95 9.19 0.24
CA VAL A 96 7.70 8.20 1.03
C VAL A 96 7.34 8.32 2.51
N LEU A 97 7.29 9.55 3.05
CA LEU A 97 6.93 9.79 4.45
C LEU A 97 5.49 9.35 4.75
N ALA A 98 4.54 9.70 3.88
CA ALA A 98 3.14 9.27 4.01
C ALA A 98 3.00 7.74 3.96
N ALA A 99 3.73 7.07 3.06
CA ALA A 99 3.75 5.62 2.97
C ALA A 99 4.35 4.96 4.22
N LEU A 100 5.45 5.52 4.77
CA LEU A 100 6.06 5.03 6.01
C LEU A 100 5.09 5.15 7.19
N LEU A 101 4.39 6.28 7.33
CA LEU A 101 3.37 6.46 8.37
C LEU A 101 2.25 5.41 8.24
N ALA A 102 1.80 5.13 7.01
CA ALA A 102 0.82 4.09 6.76
C ALA A 102 1.33 2.70 7.13
N ILE A 103 2.57 2.35 6.77
CA ILE A 103 3.20 1.06 7.11
C ILE A 103 3.28 0.87 8.62
N VAL A 104 3.73 1.89 9.35
CA VAL A 104 3.84 1.83 10.82
C VAL A 104 2.46 1.71 11.46
N GLY A 105 1.50 2.51 11.02
CA GLY A 105 0.12 2.47 11.53
C GLY A 105 -0.53 1.11 11.29
N VAL A 106 -0.38 0.54 10.09
CA VAL A 106 -0.93 -0.79 9.78
C VAL A 106 -0.21 -1.88 10.57
N GLY A 107 1.12 -1.86 10.60
CA GLY A 107 1.92 -2.83 11.34
C GLY A 107 1.63 -2.86 12.84
N ALA A 108 1.37 -1.69 13.45
CA ALA A 108 1.02 -1.59 14.86
C ALA A 108 -0.37 -2.19 15.19
N ASN A 109 -1.32 -2.09 14.26
CA ASN A 109 -2.72 -2.50 14.49
C ASN A 109 -3.03 -3.91 13.95
N GLN A 110 -2.20 -4.45 13.05
CA GLN A 110 -2.45 -5.74 12.41
C GLN A 110 -2.50 -6.94 13.38
N PRO A 111 -1.63 -7.05 14.41
CA PRO A 111 -1.73 -8.14 15.39
C PRO A 111 -3.04 -8.10 16.17
N LEU A 112 -3.55 -6.91 16.47
CA LEU A 112 -4.81 -6.71 17.18
C LEU A 112 -6.00 -7.21 16.34
N VAL A 113 -6.08 -6.79 15.08
CA VAL A 113 -7.17 -7.19 14.18
C VAL A 113 -7.19 -8.69 13.93
N LEU A 114 -6.02 -9.31 13.79
CA LEU A 114 -5.91 -10.75 13.62
C LEU A 114 -6.20 -11.52 14.91
N GLY A 115 -5.89 -10.96 16.08
CA GLY A 115 -6.15 -11.57 17.38
C GLY A 115 -7.63 -11.49 17.82
N THR A 116 -8.39 -10.55 17.31
CA THR A 116 -9.86 -10.45 17.54
C THR A 116 -10.68 -11.28 16.55
N ALA A 117 -10.04 -11.92 15.57
CA ALA A 117 -10.76 -12.72 14.59
C ALA A 117 -11.25 -14.01 15.25
N PRO A 118 -12.50 -14.42 14.98
CA PRO A 118 -13.01 -15.69 15.50
C PRO A 118 -12.10 -16.81 15.01
N ASN A 119 -11.55 -17.57 15.97
CA ASN A 119 -10.90 -18.84 15.73
C ASN A 119 -11.93 -19.77 15.07
N GLU A 120 -11.69 -20.08 13.79
CA GLU A 120 -12.44 -21.08 13.03
C GLU A 120 -12.50 -22.41 13.79
#